data_AF-A0A961PZ53-F1
#
_entry.id   AF-A0A961PZ53-F1
#
_cell.length_a   1.000
_cell.length_b   1.000
_cell.length_c   1.000
_cell.angle_alpha   90.00
_cell.angle_beta   90.00
_cell.angle_gamma   90.00
#
_symmetry.space_group_name_H-M   'P 1'
#
loop_
_entity.id
_entity.type
_entity.pdbx_description
1 polymer ?
#
loop_
_entity_poly.entity_id
_entity_poly.type
_entity_poly.pdbx_seq_one_letter_code
_entity_poly.pdbx_strand_id
1 'polypeptide(L)' 'MVGDAAAPNAVEEIDGDQARFLREHGFAAYLRRPNFLLFGGAEELSELPGLNDELRSRLRWTAGELSAHRLLREATR' A
#
# COMPACT_ATOMS: atom_id res chain seq x y z
N MET A 1 15.12 -3.91 17.64
CA MET A 1 15.77 -3.06 16.62
C MET A 1 14.87 -3.07 15.40
N VAL A 2 14.47 -1.88 14.96
CA VAL A 2 13.71 -1.63 13.74
C VAL A 2 14.56 -2.09 12.54
N GLY A 3 13.90 -2.57 11.48
CA GLY A 3 14.52 -3.12 10.28
C GLY A 3 15.63 -2.25 9.70
N ASP A 4 16.58 -2.93 9.06
CA ASP A 4 17.82 -2.46 8.44
C ASP A 4 17.85 -0.96 8.09
N ALA A 5 18.24 -0.13 9.06
CA ALA A 5 18.53 1.27 8.86
C ALA A 5 19.77 1.49 7.95
N ALA A 6 20.41 0.42 7.45
CA ALA A 6 21.59 0.47 6.60
C ALA A 6 21.30 0.13 5.12
N ALA A 7 20.02 0.08 4.70
CA ALA A 7 19.72 -0.02 3.27
C ALA A 7 20.18 1.25 2.54
N PRO A 8 20.88 1.17 1.38
CA PRO A 8 21.50 2.32 0.71
C PRO A 8 20.56 3.47 0.34
N ASN A 9 19.24 3.22 0.33
CA ASN A 9 18.20 4.19 -0.01
C ASN A 9 17.14 4.29 1.09
N ALA A 10 17.47 3.92 2.33
CA ALA A 10 16.60 4.15 3.46
C ALA A 10 16.36 5.66 3.62
N VAL A 11 15.10 6.03 3.84
CA VAL A 11 14.74 7.41 4.17
C VAL A 11 14.73 7.51 5.69
N GLU A 12 15.52 8.42 6.23
CA GLU A 12 15.48 8.75 7.65
C GLU A 12 14.32 9.70 7.93
N GLU A 13 13.59 9.40 9.00
CA GLU A 13 12.55 10.26 9.51
C GLU A 13 13.15 11.30 10.48
N ILE A 14 12.87 12.58 10.25
CA ILE A 14 13.38 13.69 11.07
C ILE A 14 12.48 14.00 12.28
N ASP A 15 11.17 14.12 12.07
CA ASP A 15 10.23 14.61 13.10
C ASP A 15 9.58 13.49 13.94
N GLY A 16 9.74 12.23 13.54
CA GLY A 16 9.25 11.05 14.26
C GLY A 16 7.74 10.82 14.20
N ASP A 17 7.00 11.55 13.36
CA ASP A 17 5.54 11.47 13.24
C ASP A 17 5.05 10.13 12.67
N GLN A 18 5.72 9.58 11.66
CA GLN A 18 5.49 8.24 11.12
C GLN A 18 5.81 7.16 12.15
N ALA A 19 6.94 7.25 12.84
CA ALA A 19 7.27 6.31 13.91
C ALA A 19 6.25 6.37 15.05
N ARG A 20 5.73 7.57 15.37
CA ARG A 20 4.65 7.74 16.36
C ARG A 20 3.36 7.10 15.89
N PHE A 21 2.93 7.40 14.66
CA PHE A 21 1.73 6.82 14.04
C PHE A 21 1.79 5.28 14.04
N LEU A 22 2.91 4.69 13.62
CA LEU A 22 3.11 3.25 13.63
C LEU A 22 2.94 2.65 15.04
N ARG A 23 3.54 3.27 16.06
CA ARG A 23 3.39 2.82 17.46
C ARG A 23 1.96 2.96 17.99
N GLU A 24 1.32 4.09 17.73
CA GLU A 24 -0.06 4.36 18.18
C GLU A 24 -1.06 3.37 17.60
N HIS A 25 -0.80 2.89 16.37
CA HIS A 25 -1.65 1.92 15.69
C HIS A 25 -1.15 0.47 15.77
N GLY A 26 -0.04 0.20 16.46
CA GLY A 26 0.50 -1.15 16.62
C GLY A 26 1.07 -1.75 15.33
N PHE A 27 1.48 -0.93 14.36
CA PHE A 27 1.97 -1.39 13.06
C PHE A 27 3.50 -1.44 12.98
N ALA A 28 4.03 -2.48 12.35
CA ALA A 28 5.39 -2.53 11.84
C ALA A 28 5.51 -1.90 10.45
N ALA A 29 4.46 -1.97 9.63
CA ALA A 29 4.40 -1.38 8.30
C ALA A 29 2.95 -1.08 7.88
N TYR A 30 2.77 -0.23 6.88
CA TYR A 30 1.46 0.00 6.27
C TYR A 30 1.56 0.22 4.76
N LEU A 31 0.45 0.00 4.05
CA LEU A 31 0.30 0.35 2.64
C LEU A 31 -0.60 1.58 2.51
N ARG A 32 -0.13 2.57 1.75
CA ARG A 32 -0.87 3.80 1.44
C ARG A 32 -1.14 3.90 -0.05
N ARG A 33 -2.36 4.30 -0.39
CA ARG A 33 -2.80 4.55 -1.76
C ARG A 33 -2.13 5.81 -2.33
N PRO A 34 -2.05 5.96 -3.66
CA PRO A 34 -1.52 7.18 -4.28
C PRO A 34 -2.27 8.47 -3.89
N ASN A 35 -3.54 8.36 -3.49
CA ASN A 35 -4.33 9.48 -2.97
C ASN A 35 -4.20 9.66 -1.44
N PHE A 36 -3.12 9.17 -0.85
CA PHE A 36 -2.76 9.33 0.57
C PHE A 36 -3.68 8.64 1.59
N LEU A 37 -4.67 7.88 1.14
CA LEU A 37 -5.50 7.08 2.04
C LEU A 37 -4.78 5.79 2.46
N LEU A 38 -4.88 5.44 3.74
CA LEU A 38 -4.41 4.17 4.27
C LEU A 38 -5.21 3.03 3.65
N PHE A 39 -4.52 2.02 3.11
CA PHE A 39 -5.17 0.78 2.67
C PHE A 39 -5.31 -0.20 3.83
N GLY A 40 -4.22 -0.42 4.56
CA GLY A 40 -4.15 -1.30 5.74
C GLY A 40 -2.75 -1.28 6.36
N GLY A 41 -2.64 -1.86 7.54
CA GLY A 41 -1.40 -2.01 8.32
C GLY A 41 -1.08 -3.47 8.59
N ALA A 42 0.18 -3.74 8.89
CA ALA A 42 0.70 -5.03 9.35
C ALA A 42 1.33 -4.83 10.73
N GLU A 43 0.95 -5.65 11.70
CA GLU A 43 1.51 -5.61 13.06
C GLU A 43 2.94 -6.17 13.06
N GLU A 44 3.18 -7.19 12.24
CA GLU A 44 4.50 -7.78 12.01
C GLU A 44 4.91 -7.70 10.52
N LEU A 45 6.20 -7.58 10.25
CA LEU A 45 6.71 -7.56 8.86
C LEU A 45 6.43 -8.87 8.10
N SER A 46 6.25 -9.98 8.81
CA SER A 46 5.86 -11.29 8.28
C SER A 46 4.47 -11.27 7.62
N GLU A 47 3.61 -10.32 7.98
CA GLU A 47 2.23 -10.21 7.49
C GLU A 47 2.13 -9.36 6.21
N LEU A 48 3.18 -8.60 5.87
CA LEU A 48 3.21 -7.71 4.72
C LEU A 48 2.90 -8.41 3.38
N PRO A 49 3.37 -9.64 3.11
CA PRO A 49 2.98 -10.37 1.91
C PRO A 49 1.46 -10.59 1.81
N GLY A 50 0.80 -10.92 2.92
CA GLY A 50 -0.65 -11.13 2.97
C GLY A 50 -1.42 -9.84 2.70
N LEU A 51 -1.00 -8.72 3.31
CA LEU A 51 -1.58 -7.40 3.06
C LEU A 51 -1.42 -6.97 1.59
N ASN A 52 -0.28 -7.28 0.98
CA ASN A 52 -0.05 -7.02 -0.44
C ASN A 52 -0.91 -7.90 -1.36
N ASP A 53 -1.14 -9.16 -1.01
CA ASP A 53 -2.04 -10.05 -1.75
C ASP A 53 -3.50 -9.57 -1.67
N GLU A 54 -3.94 -9.06 -0.52
CA GLU A 54 -5.24 -8.43 -0.39
C GLU A 54 -5.38 -7.22 -1.30
N LEU A 55 -4.39 -6.32 -1.29
CA LEU A 55 -4.36 -5.18 -2.21
C LEU A 55 -4.45 -5.64 -3.67
N ARG A 56 -3.64 -6.64 -4.04
CA ARG A 56 -3.64 -7.21 -5.39
C ARG A 56 -5.00 -7.80 -5.74
N SER A 57 -5.69 -8.45 -4.82
CA SER A 57 -7.03 -9.00 -5.06
C SER A 57 -8.04 -7.90 -5.42
N ARG A 58 -7.95 -6.73 -4.77
CA ARG A 58 -8.85 -5.58 -5.00
C ARG A 58 -8.49 -4.75 -6.23
N LEU A 59 -7.24 -4.82 -6.69
CA LEU A 59 -6.76 -4.14 -7.89
C LEU A 59 -6.89 -4.97 -9.17
N ARG A 60 -7.28 -6.25 -9.08
CA ARG A 60 -7.51 -7.08 -10.27
C ARG A 60 -8.70 -6.55 -11.05
N TRP A 61 -8.46 -6.10 -12.29
CA TRP A 61 -9.54 -5.91 -13.24
C TRP A 61 -10.20 -7.25 -13.56
N THR A 62 -11.52 -7.30 -13.45
CA THR A 62 -12.28 -8.42 -13.97
C THR A 62 -12.43 -8.27 -15.49
N ALA A 63 -12.46 -9.38 -16.25
CA ALA A 63 -12.55 -9.35 -17.71
C ALA A 63 -13.78 -8.56 -18.24
N GLY A 64 -14.84 -8.46 -17.44
CA GLY A 64 -16.01 -7.62 -17.73
C GLY A 64 -15.70 -6.12 -17.71
N GLU A 65 -14.84 -5.65 -16.81
CA GLU A 65 -14.51 -4.23 -16.64
C GLU A 65 -13.56 -3.71 -17.73
N LEU A 66 -12.64 -4.54 -18.22
CA LEU A 66 -11.78 -4.22 -19.38
C LEU A 66 -12.60 -4.05 -20.67
N SER A 67 -13.67 -4.85 -20.81
CA SER A 67 -14.58 -4.79 -21.96
C SER A 67 -15.41 -3.50 -21.92
N ALA A 68 -15.95 -3.15 -20.76
CA ALA A 68 -16.70 -1.91 -20.56
C ALA A 68 -15.82 -0.64 -20.72
N HIS A 69 -14.60 -0.63 -20.19
CA HIS A 69 -13.67 0.49 -20.33
C HIS A 69 -13.22 0.69 -21.79
N ARG A 70 -13.05 -0.40 -22.56
CA ARG A 70 -12.74 -0.31 -23.99
C ARG A 70 -13.91 0.29 -24.78
N LEU A 71 -15.13 -0.20 -24.58
CA LEU A 71 -16.32 0.28 -25.26
C LEU A 71 -16.60 1.77 -24.97
N LEU A 72 -16.38 2.22 -23.73
CA LEU A 72 -16.50 3.64 -23.37
C LEU A 72 -15.48 4.53 -24.09
N ARG A 73 -14.25 4.06 -24.32
CA ARG A 73 -13.25 4.84 -25.07
C ARG A 73 -13.53 4.90 -26.57
N GLU A 74 -14.20 3.89 -27.11
CA GLU A 74 -14.58 3.83 -28.53
C GLU A 74 -15.84 4.67 -28.81
N ALA A 75 -16.81 4.71 -27.89
CA ALA A 75 -18.04 5.48 -28.04
C ALA A 75 -17.86 7.01 -27.87
N THR A 76 -16.72 7.45 -27.35
CA THR A 76 -16.43 8.88 -27.10
C THR A 76 -15.54 9.50 -28.21
N ARG A 77 -15.45 8.86 -29.37
CA ARG A 77 -14.70 9.31 -30.56
C ARG A 77 -15.63 9.51 -31.73
#